data_AF-X1V0U0-F1
#
_entry.id   AF-X1V0U0-F1
#
_cell.length_a   1.000
_cell.length_b   1.000
_cell.length_c   1.000
_cell.angle_alpha   90.00
_cell.angle_beta   90.00
_cell.angle_gamma   90.00
#
_symmetry.space_group_name_H-M   'P 1'
#
loop_
_entity.id
_entity.type
_entity.pdbx_description
1 polymer ?
#
loop_
_entity_poly.entity_id
_entity_poly.type
_entity_poly.pdbx_seq_one_letter_code
_entity_poly.pdbx_strand_id
1 'polypeptide(L)'
;GKVIKFLRKHIEVSVRLGDVLPNFDVISTIGIPSDVSSELSDLYGVLDMYANTEKPLIILVLKDNTISKVFDLLEHLHGNISGKPFVLPYLNPVTPLILNE
;
A
#
# COMPACT_ATOMS: atom_id res chain seq x y z
N GLY A 1 7.09 -4.88 25.90
CA GLY A 1 5.90 -5.26 25.11
C GLY A 1 6.16 -6.57 24.40
N LYS A 2 5.11 -7.33 24.03
CA LYS A 2 5.24 -8.57 23.26
C LYS A 2 5.34 -8.25 21.77
N VAL A 3 6.31 -8.83 21.07
CA VAL A 3 6.44 -8.73 19.61
C VAL A 3 5.55 -9.81 18.97
N ILE A 4 4.72 -9.42 18.01
CA ILE A 4 3.85 -10.32 17.24
C ILE A 4 4.07 -10.12 15.74
N LYS A 5 3.73 -11.12 14.94
CA LYS A 5 3.77 -11.03 13.48
C LYS A 5 2.81 -9.97 12.96
N PHE A 6 3.23 -9.24 11.93
CA PHE A 6 2.37 -8.28 11.24
C PHE A 6 1.43 -9.03 10.28
N LEU A 7 0.13 -8.75 10.32
CA LEU A 7 -0.92 -9.48 9.61
C LEU A 7 -1.73 -8.48 8.78
N ARG A 8 -2.49 -8.96 7.79
CA ARG A 8 -3.45 -8.14 7.04
C ARG A 8 -4.37 -7.32 7.94
N LYS A 9 -4.84 -7.94 9.02
CA LYS A 9 -5.70 -7.26 10.01
C LYS A 9 -5.05 -6.02 10.62
N HIS A 10 -3.73 -6.01 10.78
CA HIS A 10 -3.00 -4.86 11.29
C HIS A 10 -2.95 -3.72 10.27
N ILE A 11 -2.94 -4.01 8.96
CA ILE A 11 -3.07 -2.99 7.91
C ILE A 11 -4.44 -2.33 8.02
N GLU A 12 -5.52 -3.10 8.03
CA GLU A 12 -6.89 -2.57 8.12
C GLU A 12 -7.05 -1.62 9.31
N VAL A 13 -6.62 -2.05 10.51
CA VAL A 13 -6.77 -1.27 11.74
C VAL A 13 -5.91 0.00 11.70
N SER A 14 -4.68 -0.09 11.19
CA SER A 14 -3.76 1.05 11.13
C SER A 14 -4.21 2.09 10.10
N VAL A 15 -4.75 1.63 8.96
CA VAL A 15 -5.29 2.51 7.92
C VAL A 15 -6.51 3.27 8.43
N ARG A 16 -7.47 2.57 9.08
CA ARG A 16 -8.63 3.22 9.71
C ARG A 16 -8.22 4.21 10.79
N LEU A 17 -7.17 3.91 11.56
CA LEU A 17 -6.65 4.84 12.55
C LEU A 17 -6.10 6.10 11.87
N GLY A 18 -5.28 5.97 10.83
CA GLY A 18 -4.79 7.11 10.07
C GLY A 18 -5.92 7.91 9.39
N ASP A 19 -6.97 7.22 8.94
CA ASP A 19 -8.14 7.82 8.31
C ASP A 19 -8.91 8.75 9.27
N VAL A 20 -9.12 8.34 10.52
CA VAL A 20 -9.86 9.18 11.50
C VAL A 20 -9.04 10.32 12.09
N LEU A 21 -7.71 10.34 11.91
CA LEU A 21 -6.86 11.39 12.46
C LEU A 21 -6.87 12.63 11.55
N PRO A 22 -7.23 13.83 12.08
CA PRO A 22 -7.40 15.04 11.26
C PRO A 22 -6.07 15.63 10.77
N ASN A 23 -4.95 15.28 11.39
CA ASN A 23 -3.62 15.79 11.03
C ASN A 23 -2.88 14.89 10.04
N PHE A 24 -3.56 13.89 9.47
CA PHE A 24 -3.00 12.96 8.49
C PHE A 24 -3.79 13.10 7.20
N ASP A 25 -3.19 13.69 6.17
CA ASP A 25 -3.88 13.91 4.89
C ASP A 25 -3.74 12.73 3.91
N VAL A 26 -2.77 11.83 4.18
CA VAL A 26 -2.37 10.74 3.27
C VAL A 26 -2.00 9.51 4.11
N ILE A 27 -2.24 8.31 3.57
CA ILE A 27 -1.85 7.04 4.19
C ILE A 27 -0.74 6.39 3.37
N SER A 28 0.39 6.09 4.02
CA SER A 28 1.48 5.33 3.40
C SER A 28 1.42 3.85 3.77
N THR A 29 2.07 2.98 3.00
CA THR A 29 2.21 1.55 3.29
C THR A 29 2.70 1.34 4.72
N ILE A 30 1.88 0.69 5.55
CA ILE A 30 2.11 0.52 6.99
C ILE A 30 3.13 -0.60 7.27
N GLY A 31 3.08 -1.67 6.49
CA GLY A 31 3.90 -2.85 6.73
C GLY A 31 3.55 -3.99 5.79
N ILE A 32 4.28 -5.10 5.94
CA ILE A 32 4.19 -6.28 5.07
C ILE A 32 3.44 -7.38 5.82
N PRO A 33 2.26 -7.83 5.32
CA PRO A 33 1.50 -8.88 5.97
C PRO A 33 2.21 -10.23 5.84
N SER A 34 2.29 -10.98 6.94
CA SER A 34 2.97 -12.28 7.01
C SER A 34 2.03 -13.49 6.93
N ASP A 35 0.71 -13.24 6.86
CA ASP A 35 -0.37 -14.22 6.70
C ASP A 35 -0.81 -14.41 5.25
N VAL A 36 -0.03 -13.89 4.29
CA VAL A 36 -0.19 -14.11 2.85
C VAL A 36 1.13 -14.53 2.23
N SER A 37 1.05 -15.19 1.08
CA SER A 37 2.25 -15.55 0.34
C SER A 37 2.96 -14.30 -0.16
N SER A 38 4.28 -14.39 -0.32
CA SER A 38 5.10 -13.24 -0.72
C SER A 38 4.71 -12.71 -2.11
N GLU A 39 4.13 -13.56 -2.96
CA GLU A 39 3.68 -13.22 -4.32
C GLU A 39 2.42 -12.35 -4.31
N LEU A 40 1.66 -12.37 -3.21
CA LEU A 40 0.39 -11.68 -3.08
C LEU A 40 0.42 -10.56 -2.03
N SER A 41 1.56 -10.35 -1.36
CA SER A 41 1.66 -9.40 -0.24
C SER A 41 1.36 -7.97 -0.66
N ASP A 42 1.87 -7.53 -1.82
CA ASP A 42 1.64 -6.17 -2.33
C ASP A 42 0.18 -5.97 -2.73
N LEU A 43 -0.42 -6.96 -3.41
CA LEU A 43 -1.82 -6.90 -3.83
C LEU A 43 -2.77 -6.86 -2.63
N TYR A 44 -2.59 -7.76 -1.66
CA TYR A 44 -3.43 -7.76 -0.47
C TYR A 44 -3.17 -6.55 0.43
N GLY A 45 -1.92 -6.11 0.55
CA GLY A 45 -1.58 -4.91 1.32
C GLY A 45 -2.26 -3.66 0.75
N VAL A 46 -2.18 -3.45 -0.57
CA VAL A 46 -2.83 -2.30 -1.22
C VAL A 46 -4.35 -2.44 -1.23
N LEU A 47 -4.90 -3.64 -1.41
CA LEU A 47 -6.34 -3.90 -1.27
C LEU A 47 -6.84 -3.49 0.11
N ASP A 48 -6.12 -3.89 1.16
CA ASP A 48 -6.48 -3.56 2.54
C ASP A 48 -6.32 -2.07 2.84
N MET A 49 -5.35 -1.38 2.22
CA MET A 49 -5.27 0.08 2.32
C MET A 49 -6.46 0.75 1.62
N TYR A 50 -6.69 0.41 0.35
CA TYR A 50 -7.76 0.99 -0.46
C TYR A 50 -9.15 0.79 0.13
N ALA A 51 -9.43 -0.39 0.69
CA ALA A 51 -10.73 -0.71 1.25
C ALA A 51 -11.05 0.01 2.58
N ASN A 52 -10.08 0.71 3.19
CA ASN A 52 -10.19 1.19 4.57
C ASN A 52 -9.94 2.70 4.75
N THR A 53 -9.77 3.47 3.68
CA THR A 53 -9.66 4.93 3.74
C THR A 53 -10.15 5.56 2.44
N GLU A 54 -10.63 6.80 2.52
CA GLU A 54 -10.87 7.65 1.33
C GLU A 54 -9.71 8.62 1.08
N LYS A 55 -8.71 8.64 1.98
CA LYS A 55 -7.52 9.49 1.83
C LYS A 55 -6.62 8.95 0.71
N PRO A 56 -5.87 9.84 0.02
CA PRO A 56 -4.87 9.41 -0.93
C PRO A 56 -3.85 8.44 -0.32
N LEU A 57 -3.32 7.55 -1.17
CA LEU A 57 -2.38 6.50 -0.78
C LEU A 57 -0.98 6.77 -1.31
N ILE A 58 0.03 6.54 -0.47
CA ILE A 58 1.42 6.34 -0.90
C ILE A 58 1.71 4.85 -0.77
N ILE A 59 2.01 4.18 -1.88
CA ILE A 59 2.21 2.73 -1.91
C ILE A 59 3.67 2.38 -2.16
N LEU A 60 4.24 1.54 -1.30
CA LEU A 60 5.50 0.87 -1.55
C LEU A 60 5.21 -0.53 -2.11
N VAL A 61 5.64 -0.77 -3.34
CA VAL A 61 5.61 -2.09 -3.97
C VAL A 61 6.98 -2.73 -3.77
N LEU A 62 7.00 -3.95 -3.23
CA LEU A 62 8.25 -4.61 -2.83
C LEU A 62 8.88 -5.38 -3.98
N LYS A 63 8.04 -5.95 -4.84
CA LYS A 63 8.49 -6.83 -5.92
C LYS A 63 8.48 -6.12 -7.26
N ASP A 64 9.60 -6.24 -7.94
CA ASP A 64 9.79 -5.87 -9.34
C ASP A 64 8.64 -6.48 -10.19
N ASN A 65 8.13 -5.73 -11.15
CA ASN A 65 6.97 -6.09 -11.99
C ASN A 65 5.61 -6.29 -11.28
N THR A 66 5.47 -5.98 -9.99
CA THR A 66 4.16 -6.07 -9.30
C THR A 66 3.38 -4.76 -9.36
N ILE A 67 4.06 -3.64 -9.65
CA ILE A 67 3.45 -2.32 -9.70
C ILE A 67 2.28 -2.28 -10.71
N SER A 68 2.47 -2.79 -11.93
CA SER A 68 1.39 -2.83 -12.93
C SER A 68 0.17 -3.61 -12.43
N LYS A 69 0.36 -4.76 -11.76
CA LYS A 69 -0.75 -5.54 -11.20
C LYS A 69 -1.50 -4.81 -10.09
N VAL A 70 -0.78 -4.02 -9.29
CA VAL A 70 -1.39 -3.17 -8.26
C VAL A 70 -2.23 -2.07 -8.92
N PHE A 71 -1.71 -1.44 -9.96
CA PHE A 71 -2.45 -0.45 -10.74
C PHE A 71 -3.68 -1.07 -11.43
N ASP A 72 -3.55 -2.26 -12.04
CA ASP A 72 -4.67 -3.01 -12.62
C ASP A 72 -5.76 -3.30 -11.57
N LEU A 73 -5.36 -3.69 -10.36
CA LEU A 73 -6.28 -3.92 -9.24
C LEU A 73 -7.02 -2.62 -8.86
N LEU A 74 -6.30 -1.51 -8.73
CA LEU A 74 -6.89 -0.23 -8.36
C LEU A 74 -7.80 0.33 -9.45
N GLU A 75 -7.42 0.19 -10.73
CA GLU A 75 -8.28 0.55 -11.86
C GLU A 75 -9.53 -0.34 -11.93
N HIS A 76 -9.40 -1.63 -11.65
CA HIS A 76 -10.55 -2.53 -11.59
C HIS A 76 -11.54 -2.12 -10.50
N LEU A 77 -11.06 -1.67 -9.34
CA LEU A 77 -11.90 -1.29 -8.21
C LEU A 77 -12.45 0.15 -8.29
N HIS A 78 -11.63 1.10 -8.74
CA HIS A 78 -11.95 2.53 -8.75
C HIS A 78 -12.44 3.05 -10.11
N GLY A 79 -12.08 2.37 -11.19
CA GLY A 79 -12.23 2.88 -12.56
C GLY A 79 -11.02 3.72 -12.99
N ASN A 80 -11.27 4.76 -13.78
CA ASN A 80 -10.20 5.57 -14.36
C ASN A 80 -9.45 6.40 -13.30
N ILE A 81 -8.30 5.89 -12.84
CA ILE A 81 -7.43 6.56 -11.89
C ILE A 81 -6.63 7.73 -12.51
N SER A 82 -6.42 7.74 -13.83
CA SER A 82 -5.61 8.77 -14.50
C SER A 82 -6.29 10.13 -14.53
N GLY A 83 -7.63 10.15 -14.56
CA GLY A 83 -8.42 11.39 -14.59
C GLY A 83 -8.40 12.18 -13.27
N LYS A 84 -8.21 11.48 -12.14
CA LYS A 84 -8.09 12.07 -10.80
C LYS A 84 -7.24 11.15 -9.91
N PRO A 85 -5.91 11.23 -9.99
CA PRO A 85 -5.04 10.31 -9.27
C PRO A 85 -5.16 10.49 -7.77
N PHE A 86 -5.25 9.38 -7.04
CA PHE A 86 -5.27 9.32 -5.57
C PHE A 86 -4.17 8.43 -4.99
N VAL A 87 -3.36 7.79 -5.83
CA VAL A 87 -2.31 6.86 -5.43
C VAL A 87 -0.96 7.30 -6.01
N LEU A 88 0.08 7.31 -5.18
CA LEU A 88 1.45 7.64 -5.56
C LEU A 88 2.39 6.48 -5.19
N PRO A 89 3.09 5.86 -6.15
CA PRO A 89 4.09 4.86 -5.83
C PRO A 89 5.34 5.52 -5.23
N TYR A 90 5.79 4.99 -4.08
CA TYR A 90 7.04 5.35 -3.45
C TYR A 90 8.14 4.40 -3.92
N LEU A 91 9.12 4.96 -4.62
CA LEU A 91 10.28 4.22 -5.14
C LEU A 91 11.49 4.47 -4.24
N ASN A 92 12.03 3.40 -3.66
CA ASN A 92 13.23 3.46 -2.84
C ASN A 92 14.48 3.39 -3.74
N PRO A 93 15.38 4.40 -3.71
CA PRO A 93 16.71 4.23 -4.28
C PRO A 93 17.52 3.29 -3.39
N VAL A 94 18.26 2.38 -4.01
CA VAL A 94 19.28 1.58 -3.33
C VAL A 94 20.57 2.38 -3.29
N THR A 95 21.10 2.59 -2.09
CA THR A 95 22.34 3.36 -1.91
C THR A 95 23.57 2.50 -2.23
N PRO A 96 24.62 3.04 -2.91
CA PRO A 96 24.68 4.38 -3.48
C PRO A 96 24.17 4.43 -4.94
N LEU A 97 23.12 5.24 -5.17
CA LEU A 97 22.64 5.69 -6.50
C LEU A 97 22.16 4.61 -7.49
N ILE A 98 21.57 3.53 -7.00
CA ILE A 98 20.93 2.49 -7.82
C ILE A 98 19.41 2.67 -7.76
N LEU A 99 18.75 2.69 -8.93
CA LEU A 99 17.31 2.50 -9.02
C LEU A 99 17.05 1.01 -9.23
N ASN A 100 16.15 0.41 -8.45
CA ASN A 100 15.71 -0.96 -8.68
C ASN A 100 14.84 -1.01 -9.95
N GLU A 101 15.04 -2.04 -10.77
CA GLU A 101 14.30 -2.29 -12.03
C GLU A 101 12.91 -2.87 -11.78
#